data_AF-A0A1C2GJG7-F1
#
_entry.id   AF-A0A1C2GJG7-F1
#
_cell.length_a   1.000
_cell.length_b   1.000
_cell.length_c   1.000
_cell.angle_alpha   90.00
_cell.angle_beta   90.00
_cell.angle_gamma   90.00
#
_symmetry.space_group_name_H-M   'P 1'
#
loop_
_entity.id
_entity.type
_entity.pdbx_description
1 polymer ?
#
loop_
_entity_poly.entity_id
_entity_poly.type
_entity_poly.pdbx_seq_one_letter_code
_entity_poly.pdbx_strand_id
1 'polypeptide(L)'
;MINPYKSFLTRVIAFCSLAIAFEACMPPAPGFWKNDKISSGKRDDFHDLNKQLFKAILSGHEKEVDLLLSAELLASNYNADKAAYYLKSQEYSLRDEYYIVHKYRGHQHLKADAQYNLDYAVDTEEMYAAFFLPKGGADQQMITVVYGKYKYGWRVSQIEIDPYTINGKTAPQLYLQARADYNKGYFINAVTTMELAVKCLRPAEMWQWVDEDEISKFYTTAMDGANGHCHFPIKVNEVPTTPVIFRVFNQNIAEGTYPAIYYRSKINLKDTAALRKENTALRKTIGHIFPGITQNNKYLLYSAFNELPTAAKYVKSYDVTDRLH
;
A
#
# COMPACT_ATOMS: atom_id res chain seq x y z
N MET A 1 -61.07 17.67 45.63
CA MET A 1 -60.53 18.90 44.99
C MET A 1 -59.21 18.56 44.33
N ILE A 2 -59.19 18.40 43.00
CA ILE A 2 -57.97 18.15 42.23
C ILE A 2 -57.25 19.50 42.10
N ASN A 3 -56.01 19.59 42.57
CA ASN A 3 -55.24 20.83 42.58
C ASN A 3 -54.87 21.22 41.13
N PRO A 4 -55.43 22.30 40.57
CA PRO A 4 -55.27 22.67 39.16
C PRO A 4 -53.80 22.93 38.77
N TYR A 5 -52.95 23.29 39.74
CA TYR A 5 -51.52 23.52 39.52
C TYR A 5 -50.73 22.25 39.18
N LYS A 6 -51.12 21.08 39.73
CA LYS A 6 -50.42 19.81 39.44
C LYS A 6 -50.65 19.32 38.01
N SER A 7 -51.85 19.57 37.46
CA SER A 7 -52.19 19.20 36.07
C SER A 7 -51.53 20.10 35.04
N PHE A 8 -51.28 21.36 35.37
CA PHE A 8 -50.58 22.28 34.47
C PHE A 8 -49.08 21.95 34.41
N LEU A 9 -48.46 21.71 35.58
CA LEU A 9 -47.03 21.40 35.67
C LEU A 9 -46.66 20.07 34.97
N THR A 10 -47.51 19.04 35.07
CA THR A 10 -47.28 17.76 34.36
C THR A 10 -47.40 17.91 32.85
N ARG A 11 -48.31 18.76 32.35
CA ARG A 11 -48.45 19.04 30.92
C ARG A 11 -47.26 19.84 30.37
N VAL A 12 -46.74 20.80 31.14
CA VAL A 12 -45.55 21.57 30.76
C VAL A 12 -44.30 20.68 30.75
N ILE A 13 -44.11 19.80 31.75
CA ILE A 13 -42.98 18.86 31.78
C ILE A 13 -43.05 17.87 30.60
N ALA A 14 -44.24 17.33 30.29
CA ALA A 14 -44.41 16.44 29.14
C ALA A 14 -44.14 17.15 27.80
N PHE A 15 -44.54 18.43 27.66
CA PHE A 15 -44.28 19.22 26.46
C PHE A 15 -42.79 19.57 26.30
N CYS A 16 -42.09 19.92 27.39
CA CYS A 16 -40.63 20.14 27.38
C CYS A 16 -39.85 18.85 27.10
N SER A 17 -40.32 17.70 27.57
CA SER A 17 -39.72 16.39 27.29
C SER A 17 -39.86 16.01 25.82
N LEU A 18 -40.99 16.38 25.19
CA LEU A 18 -41.22 16.18 23.76
C LEU A 18 -40.34 17.10 22.91
N ALA A 19 -40.11 18.35 23.34
CA ALA A 19 -39.26 19.31 22.63
C ALA A 19 -37.77 18.89 22.64
N ILE A 20 -37.26 18.32 23.73
CA ILE A 20 -35.86 17.82 23.82
C ILE A 20 -35.67 16.58 22.92
N ALA A 21 -36.72 15.80 22.66
CA ALA A 21 -36.65 14.67 21.73
C ALA A 21 -36.53 15.09 20.25
N PHE A 22 -36.91 16.34 19.90
CA PHE A 22 -36.80 16.85 18.53
C PHE A 22 -35.45 17.51 18.19
N GLU A 23 -34.65 17.91 19.19
CA GLU A 23 -33.29 18.42 18.94
C GLU A 23 -32.30 17.30 18.56
N ALA A 24 -32.65 16.03 18.75
CA ALA A 24 -31.82 14.88 18.41
C ALA A 24 -31.75 14.55 16.90
N CYS A 25 -32.36 15.37 16.04
CA CYS A 25 -32.45 15.10 14.60
C CYS A 25 -31.97 16.27 13.71
N MET A 26 -31.10 17.15 14.23
CA MET A 26 -30.38 18.06 13.34
C MET A 26 -29.26 17.28 12.63
N PRO A 27 -29.16 17.36 11.28
CA PRO A 27 -28.06 16.75 10.56
C PRO A 27 -26.73 17.28 11.11
N PRO A 28 -25.69 16.44 11.18
CA PRO A 28 -24.42 16.87 11.72
C PRO A 28 -23.90 18.08 10.93
N ALA A 29 -23.35 19.06 11.63
CA ALA A 29 -22.72 20.19 10.97
C ALA A 29 -21.55 19.69 10.09
N PRO A 30 -21.31 20.29 8.91
CA PRO A 30 -20.15 19.93 8.10
C PRO A 30 -18.85 20.05 8.87
N GLY A 31 -17.95 19.08 8.69
CA GLY A 31 -16.71 19.02 9.44
C GLY A 31 -15.88 17.78 9.15
N PHE A 32 -14.70 17.75 9.75
CA PHE A 32 -13.71 16.71 9.58
C PHE A 32 -13.07 16.40 10.93
N TRP A 33 -13.14 15.13 11.35
CA TRP A 33 -12.63 14.67 12.63
C TRP A 33 -11.71 13.47 12.43
N LYS A 34 -10.52 13.54 13.01
CA LYS A 34 -9.48 12.50 12.95
C LYS A 34 -9.33 11.85 14.32
N ASN A 35 -9.27 10.51 14.37
CA ASN A 35 -8.94 9.72 15.56
C ASN A 35 -9.77 10.15 16.79
N ASP A 36 -9.12 10.53 17.89
CA ASP A 36 -9.77 10.97 19.15
C ASP A 36 -10.66 12.23 19.02
N LYS A 37 -10.60 12.94 17.90
CA LYS A 37 -11.53 14.05 17.64
C LYS A 37 -12.91 13.57 17.19
N ILE A 38 -13.04 12.31 16.77
CA ILE A 38 -14.34 11.68 16.52
C ILE A 38 -14.99 11.42 17.88
N SER A 39 -16.26 11.79 18.05
CA SER A 39 -16.95 11.57 19.33
C SER A 39 -16.96 10.08 19.68
N SER A 40 -16.73 9.75 20.95
CA SER A 40 -16.51 8.36 21.39
C SER A 40 -17.62 7.42 20.96
N GLY A 41 -18.90 7.81 21.11
CA GLY A 41 -20.03 6.97 20.69
C GLY A 41 -20.03 6.69 19.19
N LYS A 42 -19.78 7.70 18.34
CA LYS A 42 -19.72 7.53 16.89
C LYS A 42 -18.51 6.68 16.49
N ARG A 43 -17.37 6.88 17.17
CA ARG A 43 -16.16 6.09 16.95
C ARG A 43 -16.37 4.62 17.31
N ASP A 44 -17.04 4.34 18.43
CA ASP A 44 -17.36 2.97 18.85
C ASP A 44 -18.26 2.28 17.81
N ASP A 45 -19.27 2.98 17.27
CA ASP A 45 -20.12 2.48 16.17
C ASP A 45 -19.28 2.13 14.93
N PHE A 46 -18.34 2.99 14.53
CA PHE A 46 -17.46 2.73 13.38
C PHE A 46 -16.50 1.57 13.62
N HIS A 47 -15.95 1.44 14.84
CA HIS A 47 -15.10 0.33 15.20
C HIS A 47 -15.88 -0.99 15.17
N ASP A 48 -17.15 -0.97 15.56
CA ASP A 48 -18.02 -2.14 15.45
C ASP A 48 -18.38 -2.49 14.01
N LEU A 49 -18.51 -1.51 13.10
CA LEU A 49 -18.62 -1.77 11.66
C LEU A 49 -17.37 -2.46 11.12
N ASN A 50 -16.18 -1.99 11.48
CA ASN A 50 -14.92 -2.61 11.06
C ASN A 50 -14.77 -4.05 11.57
N LYS A 51 -15.13 -4.29 12.84
CA LYS A 51 -15.14 -5.65 13.40
C LYS A 51 -16.11 -6.57 12.66
N GLN A 52 -17.31 -6.09 12.35
CA GLN A 52 -18.30 -6.84 11.58
C GLN A 52 -17.78 -7.19 10.19
N LEU A 53 -17.22 -6.21 9.48
CA LEU A 53 -16.63 -6.41 8.15
C LEU A 53 -15.51 -7.45 8.17
N PHE A 54 -14.52 -7.27 9.04
CA PHE A 54 -13.39 -8.21 9.10
C PHE A 54 -13.82 -9.61 9.53
N LYS A 55 -14.79 -9.72 10.46
CA LYS A 55 -15.36 -11.02 10.82
C LYS A 55 -16.05 -11.69 9.63
N ALA A 56 -16.85 -10.95 8.85
CA ALA A 56 -17.52 -11.49 7.66
C ALA A 56 -16.52 -11.91 6.56
N ILE A 57 -15.48 -11.11 6.31
CA ILE A 57 -14.43 -11.47 5.35
C ILE A 57 -13.69 -12.73 5.81
N LEU A 58 -13.37 -12.85 7.09
CA LEU A 58 -12.65 -13.99 7.65
C LEU A 58 -13.50 -15.26 7.72
N SER A 59 -14.83 -15.14 7.86
CA SER A 59 -15.75 -16.29 7.88
C SER A 59 -15.84 -16.99 6.52
N GLY A 60 -15.52 -16.30 5.43
CA GLY A 60 -15.60 -16.84 4.06
C GLY A 60 -17.04 -16.95 3.55
N HIS A 61 -18.03 -16.39 4.25
CA HIS A 61 -19.41 -16.34 3.81
C HIS A 61 -19.65 -15.06 3.00
N GLU A 62 -19.52 -15.14 1.68
CA GLU A 62 -19.68 -14.02 0.75
C GLU A 62 -20.96 -13.19 1.00
N LYS A 63 -22.09 -13.85 1.24
CA LYS A 63 -23.36 -13.19 1.56
C LYS A 63 -23.32 -12.31 2.82
N GLU A 64 -22.51 -12.66 3.82
CA GLU A 64 -22.37 -11.83 5.02
C GLU A 64 -21.58 -10.55 4.70
N VAL A 65 -20.58 -10.65 3.83
CA VAL A 65 -19.82 -9.51 3.33
C VAL A 65 -20.74 -8.62 2.49
N ASP A 66 -21.51 -9.20 1.57
CA ASP A 66 -22.40 -8.46 0.66
C ASP A 66 -23.37 -7.52 1.40
N LEU A 67 -23.89 -7.95 2.56
CA LEU A 67 -24.80 -7.16 3.38
C LEU A 67 -24.18 -5.86 3.93
N LEU A 68 -22.84 -5.80 3.99
CA LEU A 68 -22.07 -4.66 4.48
C LEU A 68 -21.62 -3.72 3.36
N LEU A 69 -21.64 -4.17 2.10
CA LEU A 69 -21.16 -3.40 0.96
C LEU A 69 -22.24 -2.48 0.40
N SER A 70 -21.79 -1.41 -0.25
CA SER A 70 -22.66 -0.55 -1.06
C SER A 70 -23.10 -1.27 -2.34
N ALA A 71 -24.22 -0.84 -2.91
CA ALA A 71 -24.70 -1.37 -4.19
C ALA A 71 -23.67 -1.16 -5.32
N GLU A 72 -22.98 -0.02 -5.30
CA GLU A 72 -21.94 0.33 -6.27
C GLU A 72 -20.71 -0.59 -6.16
N LEU A 73 -20.24 -0.86 -4.94
CA LEU A 73 -19.12 -1.77 -4.71
C LEU A 73 -19.48 -3.23 -5.07
N LEU A 74 -20.71 -3.66 -4.80
CA LEU A 74 -21.22 -4.97 -5.24
C LEU A 74 -21.29 -5.11 -6.76
N ALA A 75 -21.63 -4.03 -7.46
CA ALA A 75 -21.63 -4.00 -8.92
C ALA A 75 -20.21 -3.95 -9.52
N SER A 76 -19.21 -3.58 -8.71
CA SER A 76 -17.80 -3.70 -9.06
C SER A 76 -17.29 -5.12 -8.76
N ASN A 77 -16.32 -5.62 -9.53
CA ASN A 77 -15.67 -6.90 -9.23
C ASN A 77 -14.71 -6.76 -8.03
N TYR A 78 -15.24 -6.43 -6.84
CA TYR A 78 -14.44 -6.36 -5.63
C TYR A 78 -13.90 -7.75 -5.27
N ASN A 79 -12.67 -7.82 -4.73
CA ASN A 79 -12.00 -9.09 -4.48
C ASN A 79 -11.91 -9.37 -2.96
N ALA A 80 -12.97 -9.96 -2.41
CA ALA A 80 -13.03 -10.34 -1.00
C ALA A 80 -11.91 -11.34 -0.61
N ASP A 81 -11.53 -12.23 -1.53
CA ASP A 81 -10.50 -13.24 -1.30
C ASP A 81 -9.13 -12.62 -1.07
N LYS A 82 -8.78 -11.56 -1.80
CA LYS A 82 -7.56 -10.79 -1.56
C LYS A 82 -7.57 -10.24 -0.13
N ALA A 83 -8.68 -9.66 0.31
CA ALA A 83 -8.81 -9.16 1.68
C ALA A 83 -8.72 -10.25 2.74
N ALA A 84 -9.39 -11.38 2.53
CA ALA A 84 -9.33 -12.52 3.43
C ALA A 84 -7.90 -13.07 3.54
N TYR A 85 -7.15 -13.16 2.44
CA TYR A 85 -5.76 -13.62 2.44
C TYR A 85 -4.88 -12.76 3.36
N TYR A 86 -4.92 -11.44 3.20
CA TYR A 86 -4.10 -10.54 4.00
C TYR A 86 -4.54 -10.49 5.47
N LEU A 87 -5.84 -10.43 5.75
CA LEU A 87 -6.38 -10.42 7.12
C LEU A 87 -6.08 -11.72 7.88
N LYS A 88 -6.01 -12.88 7.21
CA LYS A 88 -5.62 -14.16 7.85
C LYS A 88 -4.14 -14.25 8.17
N SER A 89 -3.30 -13.54 7.43
CA SER A 89 -1.84 -13.70 7.51
C SER A 89 -1.20 -12.94 8.67
N GLN A 90 -1.82 -11.86 9.16
CA GLN A 90 -1.22 -10.93 10.12
C GLN A 90 -2.29 -10.27 11.00
N GLU A 91 -1.90 -9.85 12.20
CA GLU A 91 -2.74 -8.96 13.01
C GLU A 91 -2.60 -7.51 12.55
N TYR A 92 -3.73 -6.82 12.43
CA TYR A 92 -3.79 -5.42 12.04
C TYR A 92 -4.14 -4.51 13.22
N SER A 93 -3.63 -3.28 13.16
CA SER A 93 -3.97 -2.18 14.06
C SER A 93 -4.47 -1.00 13.25
N LEU A 94 -5.49 -0.32 13.78
CA LEU A 94 -5.96 0.95 13.24
C LEU A 94 -4.83 1.98 13.37
N ARG A 95 -4.41 2.54 12.25
CA ARG A 95 -3.39 3.59 12.17
C ARG A 95 -4.02 4.96 12.32
N ASP A 96 -4.96 5.26 11.43
CA ASP A 96 -5.68 6.52 11.36
C ASP A 96 -7.13 6.24 10.95
N GLU A 97 -8.05 7.07 11.44
CA GLU A 97 -9.45 7.08 11.05
C GLU A 97 -9.99 8.51 10.91
N TYR A 98 -10.95 8.66 10.01
CA TYR A 98 -11.54 9.94 9.66
C TYR A 98 -13.05 9.81 9.55
N TYR A 99 -13.76 10.67 10.26
CA TYR A 99 -15.18 10.91 10.05
C TYR A 99 -15.36 12.26 9.38
N ILE A 100 -16.10 12.29 8.28
CA ILE A 100 -16.22 13.44 7.40
C ILE A 100 -17.69 13.71 7.11
N VAL A 101 -18.11 14.96 7.31
CA VAL A 101 -19.45 15.44 6.97
C VAL A 101 -19.30 16.56 5.96
N HIS A 102 -19.75 16.30 4.74
CA HIS A 102 -19.57 17.18 3.60
C HIS A 102 -20.69 18.20 3.50
N LYS A 103 -20.31 19.45 3.19
CA LYS A 103 -21.30 20.48 2.82
C LYS A 103 -21.76 20.36 1.37
N TYR A 104 -20.88 19.87 0.50
CA TYR A 104 -21.09 19.81 -0.95
C TYR A 104 -20.59 18.48 -1.51
N ARG A 105 -21.14 18.08 -2.65
CA ARG A 105 -20.63 16.96 -3.46
C ARG A 105 -19.44 17.40 -4.31
N GLY A 106 -18.68 16.44 -4.82
CA GLY A 106 -17.56 16.66 -5.74
C GLY A 106 -16.27 16.03 -5.24
N HIS A 107 -15.15 16.45 -5.81
CA HIS A 107 -13.83 16.03 -5.34
C HIS A 107 -13.38 16.89 -4.16
N GLN A 108 -12.75 16.30 -3.15
CA GLN A 108 -12.26 16.99 -1.97
C GLN A 108 -10.78 16.68 -1.77
N HIS A 109 -10.03 17.72 -1.42
CA HIS A 109 -8.64 17.63 -1.01
C HIS A 109 -8.52 18.11 0.42
N LEU A 110 -8.12 17.23 1.33
CA LEU A 110 -8.01 17.51 2.76
C LEU A 110 -6.58 17.30 3.24
N LYS A 111 -6.05 18.30 3.94
CA LYS A 111 -4.78 18.15 4.65
C LYS A 111 -4.97 17.30 5.89
N ALA A 112 -4.64 16.01 5.80
CA ALA A 112 -4.85 15.03 6.85
C ALA A 112 -3.74 15.03 7.91
N ASP A 113 -2.48 15.11 7.47
CA ASP A 113 -1.31 15.10 8.33
C ASP A 113 -0.17 15.96 7.73
N ALA A 114 0.98 16.00 8.39
CA ALA A 114 2.19 16.60 7.85
C ALA A 114 2.77 15.79 6.68
N GLN A 115 2.49 14.48 6.62
CA GLN A 115 3.09 13.57 5.63
C GLN A 115 2.18 13.30 4.42
N TYR A 116 0.86 13.40 4.59
CA TYR A 116 -0.09 13.04 3.54
C TYR A 116 -1.37 13.87 3.60
N ASN A 117 -2.04 13.94 2.46
CA ASN A 117 -3.37 14.50 2.26
C ASN A 117 -4.36 13.37 1.92
N LEU A 118 -5.65 13.65 2.07
CA LEU A 118 -6.72 12.82 1.54
C LEU A 118 -7.29 13.48 0.30
N ASP A 119 -7.34 12.76 -0.81
CA ASP A 119 -7.83 13.24 -2.10
C ASP A 119 -8.87 12.25 -2.66
N TYR A 120 -10.15 12.60 -2.64
CA TYR A 120 -11.23 11.64 -2.87
C TYR A 120 -12.51 12.26 -3.42
N ALA A 121 -13.34 11.42 -4.03
CA ALA A 121 -14.69 11.78 -4.45
C ALA A 121 -15.70 11.65 -3.30
N VAL A 122 -16.60 12.62 -3.17
CA VAL A 122 -17.66 12.62 -2.16
C VAL A 122 -18.86 11.83 -2.68
N ASP A 123 -18.97 10.58 -2.22
CA ASP A 123 -20.07 9.69 -2.58
C ASP A 123 -21.34 9.95 -1.74
N THR A 124 -21.16 10.28 -0.46
CA THR A 124 -22.24 10.49 0.51
C THR A 124 -21.99 11.70 1.40
N GLU A 125 -23.05 12.25 1.99
CA GLU A 125 -22.95 13.42 2.88
C GLU A 125 -22.06 13.13 4.10
N GLU A 126 -22.21 11.97 4.72
CA GLU A 126 -21.29 11.50 5.75
C GLU A 126 -20.44 10.34 5.21
N MET A 127 -19.14 10.36 5.49
CA MET A 127 -18.21 9.29 5.15
C MET A 127 -17.33 8.95 6.37
N TYR A 128 -16.86 7.71 6.42
CA TYR A 128 -15.89 7.25 7.42
C TYR A 128 -14.78 6.45 6.71
N ALA A 129 -13.53 6.85 6.88
CA ALA A 129 -12.38 6.16 6.31
C ALA A 129 -11.47 5.64 7.42
N ALA A 130 -11.01 4.39 7.30
CA ALA A 130 -10.15 3.73 8.27
C ALA A 130 -8.96 3.08 7.57
N PHE A 131 -7.77 3.34 8.10
CA PHE A 131 -6.49 2.83 7.58
C PHE A 131 -5.88 1.88 8.60
N PHE A 132 -5.66 0.63 8.20
CA PHE A 132 -5.09 -0.40 9.05
C PHE A 132 -3.71 -0.82 8.54
N LEU A 133 -2.78 -0.99 9.48
CA LEU A 133 -1.46 -1.55 9.20
C LEU A 133 -1.25 -2.84 10.00
N PRO A 134 -0.47 -3.80 9.50
CA PRO A 134 -0.07 -4.95 10.28
C PRO A 134 0.80 -4.53 11.47
N LYS A 135 0.69 -5.24 12.59
CA LYS A 135 1.45 -4.97 13.83
C LYS A 135 2.95 -5.31 13.72
N GLY A 136 3.40 -5.89 12.62
CA GLY A 136 4.79 -6.27 12.40
C GLY A 136 5.14 -6.42 10.92
N GLY A 137 6.38 -6.85 10.68
CA GLY A 137 6.92 -7.02 9.32
C GLY A 137 7.48 -5.72 8.74
N ALA A 138 8.52 -5.87 7.92
CA ALA A 138 9.10 -4.76 7.17
C ALA A 138 8.22 -4.39 5.96
N ASP A 139 7.66 -5.39 5.31
CA ASP A 139 6.73 -5.22 4.18
C ASP A 139 5.31 -5.14 4.74
N GLN A 140 4.71 -3.95 4.68
CA GLN A 140 3.37 -3.72 5.20
C GLN A 140 2.42 -3.41 4.05
N GLN A 141 1.28 -4.09 4.02
CA GLN A 141 0.15 -3.72 3.18
C GLN A 141 -0.83 -2.91 4.02
N MET A 142 -1.27 -1.76 3.53
CA MET A 142 -2.34 -1.00 4.19
C MET A 142 -3.67 -1.56 3.74
N ILE A 143 -4.54 -1.88 4.70
CA ILE A 143 -5.94 -2.13 4.42
C ILE A 143 -6.69 -0.83 4.63
N THR A 144 -7.33 -0.33 3.58
CA THR A 144 -8.17 0.87 3.65
C THR A 144 -9.62 0.47 3.50
N VAL A 145 -10.46 0.96 4.39
CA VAL A 145 -11.91 0.77 4.32
C VAL A 145 -12.60 2.12 4.37
N VAL A 146 -13.39 2.43 3.36
CA VAL A 146 -14.23 3.63 3.31
C VAL A 146 -15.69 3.22 3.38
N TYR A 147 -16.42 3.88 4.26
CA TYR A 147 -17.85 3.74 4.43
C TYR A 147 -18.56 5.03 4.01
N GLY A 148 -19.64 4.88 3.27
CA GLY A 148 -20.60 5.96 3.01
C GLY A 148 -21.87 5.79 3.84
N LYS A 149 -22.47 6.91 4.26
CA LYS A 149 -23.81 6.92 4.87
C LYS A 149 -24.88 7.05 3.80
N TYR A 150 -25.42 5.92 3.37
CA TYR A 150 -26.52 5.86 2.42
C TYR A 150 -27.88 5.91 3.13
N LYS A 151 -28.96 6.11 2.37
CA LYS A 151 -30.34 6.08 2.88
C LYS A 151 -30.71 4.78 3.60
N TYR A 152 -30.04 3.68 3.27
CA TYR A 152 -30.26 2.34 3.83
C TYR A 152 -29.19 1.92 4.86
N GLY A 153 -28.35 2.86 5.29
CA GLY A 153 -27.37 2.66 6.37
C GLY A 153 -25.93 2.98 5.98
N TRP A 154 -25.03 2.73 6.92
CA TRP A 154 -23.58 2.76 6.67
C TRP A 154 -23.18 1.53 5.87
N ARG A 155 -22.45 1.72 4.77
CA ARG A 155 -21.99 0.65 3.89
C ARG A 155 -20.59 0.93 3.41
N VAL A 156 -19.82 -0.13 3.19
CA VAL A 156 -18.50 -0.06 2.59
C VAL A 156 -18.63 0.38 1.14
N SER A 157 -18.10 1.54 0.81
CA SER A 157 -17.99 2.04 -0.57
C SER A 157 -16.67 1.62 -1.21
N GLN A 158 -15.62 1.40 -0.42
CA GLN A 158 -14.29 1.05 -0.91
C GLN A 158 -13.56 0.14 0.08
N ILE A 159 -12.87 -0.87 -0.45
CA ILE A 159 -11.90 -1.69 0.27
C ILE A 159 -10.65 -1.87 -0.59
N GLU A 160 -9.50 -1.46 -0.08
CA GLU A 160 -8.23 -1.49 -0.80
C GLU A 160 -7.14 -2.12 0.03
N ILE A 161 -6.20 -2.76 -0.66
CA ILE A 161 -5.06 -3.43 -0.04
C ILE A 161 -3.85 -3.26 -0.92
N ASP A 162 -3.01 -2.32 -0.53
CA ASP A 162 -1.85 -1.93 -1.33
C ASP A 162 -0.61 -1.66 -0.44
N PRO A 163 0.61 -1.73 -1.01
CA PRO A 163 1.83 -1.59 -0.26
C PRO A 163 1.96 -0.23 0.42
N TYR A 164 2.20 -0.22 1.73
CA TYR A 164 2.53 0.96 2.52
C TYR A 164 4.03 1.09 2.76
N THR A 165 4.69 -0.04 3.05
CA THR A 165 6.15 -0.12 3.13
C THR A 165 6.68 -1.31 2.37
N ILE A 166 7.89 -1.15 1.81
CA ILE A 166 8.72 -2.22 1.28
C ILE A 166 10.09 -2.13 1.97
N ASN A 167 10.58 -3.26 2.47
CA ASN A 167 11.75 -3.38 3.33
C ASN A 167 11.74 -2.38 4.50
N GLY A 168 10.57 -2.11 5.07
CA GLY A 168 10.40 -1.21 6.22
C GLY A 168 10.42 0.27 5.87
N LYS A 169 10.35 0.62 4.58
CA LYS A 169 10.42 2.02 4.12
C LYS A 169 9.17 2.42 3.34
N THR A 170 8.66 3.62 3.65
CA THR A 170 7.56 4.26 2.91
C THR A 170 8.05 4.85 1.58
N ALA A 171 7.13 5.27 0.71
CA ALA A 171 7.48 5.95 -0.54
C ALA A 171 8.42 7.16 -0.35
N PRO A 172 8.16 8.13 0.57
CA PRO A 172 9.09 9.24 0.81
C PRO A 172 10.48 8.78 1.29
N GLN A 173 10.58 7.74 2.11
CA GLN A 173 11.86 7.23 2.60
C GLN A 173 12.67 6.55 1.48
N LEU A 174 12.01 5.75 0.64
CA LEU A 174 12.61 5.12 -0.53
C LEU A 174 13.06 6.18 -1.55
N TYR A 175 12.26 7.22 -1.74
CA TYR A 175 12.62 8.37 -2.56
C TYR A 175 13.91 9.05 -2.10
N LEU A 176 14.02 9.39 -0.81
CA LEU A 176 15.22 10.01 -0.26
C LEU A 176 16.46 9.12 -0.41
N GLN A 177 16.31 7.80 -0.22
CA GLN A 177 17.39 6.85 -0.48
C GLN A 177 17.80 6.86 -1.96
N ALA A 178 16.84 6.78 -2.88
CA ALA A 178 17.12 6.75 -4.30
C ALA A 178 17.83 8.04 -4.77
N ARG A 179 17.46 9.21 -4.24
CA ARG A 179 18.19 10.46 -4.48
C ARG A 179 19.63 10.40 -4.00
N ALA A 180 19.84 9.87 -2.79
CA ALA A 180 21.18 9.75 -2.23
C ALA A 180 22.07 8.83 -3.08
N ASP A 181 21.50 7.75 -3.61
CA ASP A 181 22.19 6.83 -4.52
C ASP A 181 22.44 7.47 -5.89
N TYR A 182 21.46 8.18 -6.44
CA TYR A 182 21.60 8.91 -7.71
C TYR A 182 22.73 9.94 -7.63
N ASN A 183 22.80 10.72 -6.55
CA ASN A 183 23.84 11.72 -6.32
C ASN A 183 25.26 11.12 -6.19
N LYS A 184 25.37 9.83 -5.84
CA LYS A 184 26.63 9.08 -5.81
C LYS A 184 26.98 8.43 -7.16
N GLY A 185 26.13 8.57 -8.17
CA GLY A 185 26.27 7.89 -9.46
C GLY A 185 25.83 6.42 -9.44
N TYR A 186 25.09 5.99 -8.42
CA TYR A 186 24.60 4.61 -8.28
C TYR A 186 23.28 4.43 -9.03
N PHE A 187 23.29 4.69 -10.34
CA PHE A 187 22.06 4.87 -11.14
C PHE A 187 21.13 3.64 -11.14
N ILE A 188 21.69 2.43 -11.25
CA ILE A 188 20.88 1.20 -11.19
C ILE A 188 20.24 1.04 -9.81
N ASN A 189 20.94 1.35 -8.72
CA ASN A 189 20.35 1.26 -7.37
C ASN A 189 19.29 2.34 -7.15
N ALA A 190 19.49 3.55 -7.70
CA ALA A 190 18.52 4.62 -7.62
C ALA A 190 17.21 4.25 -8.34
N VAL A 191 17.28 3.75 -9.57
CA VAL A 191 16.07 3.37 -10.32
C VAL A 191 15.36 2.18 -9.68
N THR A 192 16.07 1.14 -9.24
CA THR A 192 15.43 0.02 -8.55
C THR A 192 14.82 0.45 -7.21
N THR A 193 15.45 1.36 -6.47
CA THR A 193 14.85 1.90 -5.23
C THR A 193 13.60 2.74 -5.54
N MET A 194 13.59 3.52 -6.62
CA MET A 194 12.40 4.27 -7.04
C MET A 194 11.26 3.38 -7.51
N GLU A 195 11.53 2.25 -8.16
CA GLU A 195 10.48 1.26 -8.46
C GLU A 195 9.75 0.80 -7.19
N LEU A 196 10.46 0.68 -6.06
CA LEU A 196 9.84 0.38 -4.77
C LEU A 196 9.07 1.59 -4.22
N ALA A 197 9.62 2.80 -4.35
CA ALA A 197 8.94 4.02 -3.92
C ALA A 197 7.59 4.20 -4.64
N VAL A 198 7.56 4.00 -5.96
CA VAL A 198 6.35 4.10 -6.79
C VAL A 198 5.31 3.06 -6.37
N LYS A 199 5.72 1.83 -6.03
CA LYS A 199 4.81 0.80 -5.50
C LYS A 199 4.14 1.18 -4.17
N CYS A 200 4.79 2.01 -3.36
CA CYS A 200 4.26 2.49 -2.08
C CYS A 200 3.62 3.90 -2.16
N LEU A 201 3.51 4.46 -3.37
CA LEU A 201 3.12 5.86 -3.56
C LEU A 201 1.64 6.10 -3.26
N ARG A 202 0.79 5.11 -3.54
CA ARG A 202 -0.65 5.15 -3.28
C ARG A 202 -1.06 3.89 -2.51
N PRO A 203 -0.83 3.83 -1.18
CA PRO A 203 -1.29 2.71 -0.35
C PRO A 203 -2.82 2.67 -0.21
N ALA A 204 -3.50 3.72 -0.66
CA ALA A 204 -4.92 3.81 -0.94
C ALA A 204 -5.12 4.86 -2.05
N GLU A 205 -6.19 4.78 -2.83
CA GLU A 205 -6.53 5.80 -3.83
C GLU A 205 -6.65 7.18 -3.16
N MET A 206 -7.37 7.23 -2.03
CA MET A 206 -7.56 8.48 -1.30
C MET A 206 -6.29 9.01 -0.61
N TRP A 207 -5.24 8.19 -0.47
CA TRP A 207 -4.02 8.58 0.23
C TRP A 207 -3.03 9.24 -0.72
N GLN A 208 -2.70 10.51 -0.48
CA GLN A 208 -1.74 11.25 -1.29
C GLN A 208 -0.55 11.71 -0.45
N TRP A 209 0.67 11.26 -0.75
CA TRP A 209 1.86 11.82 -0.09
C TRP A 209 2.05 13.28 -0.48
N VAL A 210 2.53 14.12 0.46
CA VAL A 210 2.76 15.55 0.18
C VAL A 210 3.74 15.75 -0.99
N ASP A 211 4.74 14.87 -1.11
CA ASP A 211 5.80 14.97 -2.12
C ASP A 211 5.54 14.08 -3.36
N GLU A 212 4.31 13.61 -3.58
CA GLU A 212 4.00 12.63 -4.62
C GLU A 212 4.42 13.04 -6.04
N ASP A 213 4.18 14.31 -6.40
CA ASP A 213 4.58 14.86 -7.69
C ASP A 213 6.11 14.88 -7.85
N GLU A 214 6.84 15.19 -6.77
CA GLU A 214 8.29 15.22 -6.77
C GLU A 214 8.86 13.81 -6.91
N ILE A 215 8.30 12.85 -6.17
CA ILE A 215 8.64 11.43 -6.25
C ILE A 215 8.44 10.91 -7.67
N SER A 216 7.28 11.20 -8.27
CA SER A 216 6.94 10.75 -9.62
C SER A 216 7.87 11.34 -10.68
N LYS A 217 8.15 12.65 -10.62
CA LYS A 217 9.09 13.32 -11.53
C LYS A 217 10.51 12.76 -11.39
N PHE A 218 10.95 12.52 -10.15
CA PHE A 218 12.29 11.99 -9.92
C PHE A 218 12.46 10.55 -10.42
N TYR A 219 11.39 9.74 -10.46
CA TYR A 219 11.47 8.41 -11.05
C TYR A 219 11.89 8.46 -12.52
N THR A 220 11.33 9.38 -13.32
CA THR A 220 11.76 9.62 -14.71
C THR A 220 13.23 10.03 -14.76
N THR A 221 13.66 10.96 -13.92
CA THR A 221 15.08 11.36 -13.83
C THR A 221 16.01 10.19 -13.51
N ALA A 222 15.64 9.34 -12.54
CA ALA A 222 16.42 8.17 -12.18
C ALA A 222 16.51 7.16 -13.33
N MET A 223 15.41 6.93 -14.04
CA MET A 223 15.34 6.06 -15.21
C MET A 223 16.22 6.58 -16.35
N ASP A 224 16.16 7.88 -16.65
CA ASP A 224 16.99 8.51 -17.69
C ASP A 224 18.48 8.44 -17.34
N GLY A 225 18.82 8.69 -16.06
CA GLY A 225 20.18 8.53 -15.57
C GLY A 225 20.71 7.09 -15.70
N ALA A 226 19.87 6.09 -15.38
CA ALA A 226 20.22 4.68 -15.56
C ALA A 226 20.40 4.32 -17.05
N ASN A 227 19.47 4.74 -17.92
CA ASN A 227 19.54 4.47 -19.36
C ASN A 227 20.73 5.15 -20.04
N GLY A 228 21.16 6.31 -19.54
CA GLY A 228 22.33 7.04 -20.04
C GLY A 228 23.68 6.40 -19.66
N HIS A 229 23.72 5.58 -18.59
CA HIS A 229 24.97 5.00 -18.07
C HIS A 229 25.05 3.47 -18.21
N CYS A 230 23.91 2.79 -18.36
CA CYS A 230 23.83 1.34 -18.38
C CYS A 230 23.02 0.86 -19.59
N HIS A 231 23.71 0.31 -20.59
CA HIS A 231 23.09 -0.23 -21.79
C HIS A 231 23.05 -1.76 -21.75
N PHE A 232 21.85 -2.31 -21.58
CA PHE A 232 21.66 -3.75 -21.67
C PHE A 232 21.52 -4.21 -23.14
N PRO A 233 21.98 -5.42 -23.48
CA PRO A 233 22.69 -6.37 -22.62
C PRO A 233 24.19 -6.06 -22.44
N ILE A 234 24.74 -6.36 -21.26
CA ILE A 234 26.15 -6.13 -20.88
C ILE A 234 26.91 -7.46 -20.89
N LYS A 235 27.97 -7.56 -21.69
CA LYS A 235 28.91 -8.69 -21.66
C LYS A 235 29.92 -8.47 -20.53
N VAL A 236 30.08 -9.45 -19.65
CA VAL A 236 31.03 -9.38 -18.53
C VAL A 236 32.31 -10.09 -18.91
N ASN A 237 33.26 -9.34 -19.48
CA ASN A 237 34.50 -9.91 -20.02
C ASN A 237 35.49 -10.33 -18.93
N GLU A 238 35.34 -9.79 -17.72
CA GLU A 238 36.16 -10.11 -16.55
C GLU A 238 35.89 -11.51 -15.98
N VAL A 239 34.79 -12.15 -16.40
CA VAL A 239 34.43 -13.52 -16.03
C VAL A 239 34.76 -14.46 -17.20
N PRO A 240 35.54 -15.55 -17.02
CA PRO A 240 36.05 -16.37 -18.12
C PRO A 240 35.01 -16.93 -19.10
N THR A 241 33.80 -17.19 -18.60
CA THR A 241 32.68 -17.73 -19.39
C THR A 241 31.92 -16.65 -20.17
N THR A 242 32.25 -15.38 -19.96
CA THR A 242 31.67 -14.20 -20.61
C THR A 242 30.14 -14.16 -20.52
N PRO A 243 29.55 -14.24 -19.30
CA PRO A 243 28.11 -14.15 -19.14
C PRO A 243 27.58 -12.80 -19.61
N VAL A 244 26.32 -12.79 -20.04
CA VAL A 244 25.68 -11.59 -20.60
C VAL A 244 24.53 -11.17 -19.71
N ILE A 245 24.69 -10.11 -18.92
CA ILE A 245 23.63 -9.54 -18.11
C ILE A 245 22.64 -8.86 -19.04
N PHE A 246 21.35 -9.18 -18.93
CA PHE A 246 20.33 -8.59 -19.81
C PHE A 246 19.23 -7.86 -19.04
N ARG A 247 19.19 -7.98 -17.71
CA ARG A 247 18.22 -7.27 -16.87
C ARG A 247 18.69 -7.17 -15.42
N VAL A 248 18.40 -6.04 -14.79
CA VAL A 248 18.45 -5.84 -13.33
C VAL A 248 17.10 -5.28 -12.89
N PHE A 249 16.48 -5.87 -11.87
CA PHE A 249 15.19 -5.42 -11.34
C PHE A 249 14.96 -5.96 -9.93
N ASN A 250 13.94 -5.48 -9.23
CA ASN A 250 13.60 -6.00 -7.91
C ASN A 250 12.82 -7.32 -7.97
N GLN A 251 13.16 -8.25 -7.11
CA GLN A 251 12.47 -9.53 -6.94
C GLN A 251 12.17 -9.79 -5.45
N ASN A 252 10.97 -10.30 -5.20
CA ASN A 252 10.51 -10.62 -3.85
C ASN A 252 11.01 -12.01 -3.43
N ILE A 253 11.50 -12.12 -2.20
CA ILE A 253 11.79 -13.37 -1.48
C ILE A 253 11.14 -13.28 -0.09
N ALA A 254 11.21 -14.36 0.71
CA ALA A 254 10.58 -14.40 2.02
C ALA A 254 11.09 -13.29 2.98
N GLU A 255 12.34 -12.88 2.82
CA GLU A 255 12.99 -11.86 3.65
C GLU A 255 12.83 -10.42 3.14
N GLY A 256 12.08 -10.21 2.06
CA GLY A 256 11.81 -8.88 1.50
C GLY A 256 12.07 -8.78 -0.01
N THR A 257 12.23 -7.56 -0.50
CA THR A 257 12.37 -7.26 -1.92
C THR A 257 13.79 -6.79 -2.24
N TYR A 258 14.52 -7.49 -3.11
CA TYR A 258 15.94 -7.20 -3.35
C TYR A 258 16.26 -7.13 -4.84
N PRO A 259 17.33 -6.41 -5.24
CA PRO A 259 17.77 -6.42 -6.61
C PRO A 259 18.17 -7.83 -7.06
N ALA A 260 17.81 -8.15 -8.30
CA ALA A 260 18.08 -9.39 -8.97
C ALA A 260 18.78 -9.14 -10.31
N ILE A 261 19.78 -9.95 -10.61
CA ILE A 261 20.63 -9.84 -11.79
C ILE A 261 20.40 -11.05 -12.67
N TYR A 262 19.78 -10.80 -13.81
CA TYR A 262 19.45 -11.85 -14.77
C TYR A 262 20.49 -11.84 -15.87
N TYR A 263 21.12 -12.98 -16.09
CA TYR A 263 22.19 -13.11 -17.07
C TYR A 263 22.11 -14.41 -17.85
N ARG A 264 22.58 -14.37 -19.09
CA ARG A 264 22.70 -15.54 -19.96
C ARG A 264 24.08 -16.16 -19.78
N SER A 265 24.10 -17.45 -19.46
CA SER A 265 25.29 -18.28 -19.38
C SER A 265 25.35 -19.25 -20.55
N LYS A 266 26.57 -19.60 -20.98
CA LYS A 266 26.84 -20.69 -21.92
C LYS A 266 26.95 -22.05 -21.23
N ILE A 267 27.03 -22.08 -19.90
CA ILE A 267 27.12 -23.31 -19.11
C ILE A 267 25.74 -23.96 -19.06
N ASN A 268 25.65 -25.26 -19.34
CA ASN A 268 24.40 -26.00 -19.23
C ASN A 268 23.79 -25.87 -17.82
N LEU A 269 22.50 -25.54 -17.70
CA LEU A 269 21.82 -25.37 -16.40
C LEU A 269 21.90 -26.61 -15.48
N LYS A 270 22.16 -27.79 -16.03
CA LYS A 270 22.38 -29.02 -15.24
C LYS A 270 23.74 -29.06 -14.55
N ASP A 271 24.75 -28.34 -15.06
CA ASP A 271 26.07 -28.23 -14.43
C ASP A 271 26.08 -27.10 -13.39
N THR A 272 25.42 -27.37 -12.27
CA THR A 272 25.28 -26.42 -11.17
C THR A 272 26.61 -26.07 -10.49
N ALA A 273 27.62 -26.95 -10.60
CA ALA A 273 28.95 -26.71 -10.05
C ALA A 273 29.70 -25.64 -10.86
N ALA A 274 29.65 -25.73 -12.20
CA ALA A 274 30.22 -24.71 -13.07
C ALA A 274 29.47 -23.37 -12.96
N LEU A 275 28.13 -23.39 -12.90
CA LEU A 275 27.31 -22.18 -12.71
C LEU A 275 27.61 -21.47 -11.39
N ARG A 276 27.80 -22.21 -10.30
CA ARG A 276 28.19 -21.62 -9.00
C ARG A 276 29.56 -20.94 -9.09
N LYS A 277 30.53 -21.52 -9.80
CA LYS A 277 31.85 -20.89 -10.03
C LYS A 277 31.73 -19.61 -10.85
N GLU A 278 30.93 -19.64 -11.93
CA GLU A 278 30.64 -18.44 -12.73
C GLU A 278 29.97 -17.34 -11.89
N ASN A 279 28.96 -17.68 -11.08
CA ASN A 279 28.27 -16.73 -10.23
C ASN A 279 29.22 -16.11 -9.18
N THR A 280 30.10 -16.89 -8.56
CA THR A 280 31.10 -16.38 -7.63
C THR A 280 32.08 -15.40 -8.31
N ALA A 281 32.44 -15.65 -9.57
CA ALA A 281 33.27 -14.71 -10.33
C ALA A 281 32.48 -13.43 -10.69
N LEU A 282 31.22 -13.57 -11.07
CA LEU A 282 30.33 -12.45 -11.38
C LEU A 282 30.13 -11.53 -10.16
N ARG A 283 29.90 -12.08 -8.96
CA ARG A 283 29.76 -11.31 -7.70
C ARG A 283 30.93 -10.38 -7.44
N LYS A 284 32.15 -10.80 -7.79
CA LYS A 284 33.38 -9.99 -7.58
C LYS A 284 33.47 -8.80 -8.54
N THR A 285 32.77 -8.84 -9.67
CA THR A 285 32.83 -7.81 -10.72
C THR A 285 31.62 -6.89 -10.67
N ILE A 286 30.51 -7.35 -10.08
CA ILE A 286 29.22 -6.67 -10.19
C ILE A 286 29.18 -5.28 -9.56
N GLY A 287 29.94 -5.06 -8.48
CA GLY A 287 30.03 -3.75 -7.84
C GLY A 287 30.74 -2.71 -8.72
N HIS A 288 31.59 -3.13 -9.65
CA HIS A 288 32.19 -2.25 -10.64
C HIS A 288 31.23 -1.97 -11.80
N ILE A 289 30.46 -2.98 -12.23
CA ILE A 289 29.48 -2.85 -13.32
C ILE A 289 28.30 -1.98 -12.88
N PHE A 290 27.81 -2.20 -11.66
CA PHE A 290 26.70 -1.46 -11.05
C PHE A 290 27.14 -0.91 -9.70
N PRO A 291 27.80 0.27 -9.69
CA PRO A 291 28.18 0.94 -8.46
C PRO A 291 27.00 1.07 -7.49
N GLY A 292 27.24 0.71 -6.23
CA GLY A 292 26.24 0.78 -5.15
C GLY A 292 25.28 -0.40 -5.05
N ILE A 293 25.21 -1.32 -6.02
CA ILE A 293 24.21 -2.42 -6.00
C ILE A 293 24.36 -3.37 -4.80
N THR A 294 25.57 -3.49 -4.26
CA THR A 294 25.89 -4.30 -3.07
C THR A 294 25.80 -3.52 -1.76
N GLN A 295 25.44 -2.23 -1.82
CA GLN A 295 25.32 -1.36 -0.66
C GLN A 295 23.86 -1.27 -0.21
N ASN A 296 23.62 -1.19 1.10
CA ASN A 296 22.28 -1.00 1.68
C ASN A 296 21.24 -2.11 1.37
N ASN A 297 21.69 -3.24 0.83
CA ASN A 297 20.87 -4.40 0.51
C ASN A 297 21.34 -5.57 1.38
N LYS A 298 20.40 -6.35 1.93
CA LYS A 298 20.72 -7.58 2.68
C LYS A 298 21.04 -8.75 1.75
N TYR A 299 20.45 -8.75 0.56
CA TYR A 299 20.68 -9.78 -0.45
C TYR A 299 20.85 -9.19 -1.84
N LEU A 300 21.51 -9.95 -2.70
CA LEU A 300 21.56 -9.74 -4.14
C LEU A 300 21.24 -11.07 -4.82
N LEU A 301 20.24 -11.08 -5.69
CA LEU A 301 19.75 -12.29 -6.33
C LEU A 301 20.36 -12.44 -7.72
N TYR A 302 20.56 -13.67 -8.15
CA TYR A 302 21.13 -13.98 -9.45
C TYR A 302 20.33 -15.10 -10.11
N SER A 303 20.02 -14.94 -11.39
CA SER A 303 19.37 -15.98 -12.19
C SER A 303 20.12 -16.16 -13.50
N ALA A 304 20.70 -17.36 -13.66
CA ALA A 304 21.41 -17.75 -14.88
C ALA A 304 20.45 -18.46 -15.84
N PHE A 305 20.48 -18.07 -17.11
CA PHE A 305 19.66 -18.66 -18.17
C PHE A 305 20.52 -19.16 -19.33
N ASN A 306 20.10 -20.22 -20.02
CA ASN A 306 20.70 -20.56 -21.32
C ASN A 306 20.01 -19.85 -22.51
N GLU A 307 18.75 -19.44 -22.35
CA GLU A 307 17.97 -18.72 -23.35
C GLU A 307 17.33 -17.48 -22.73
N LEU A 308 17.06 -16.45 -23.53
CA LEU A 308 16.39 -15.24 -23.03
C LEU A 308 14.90 -15.54 -22.80
N PRO A 309 14.34 -15.23 -21.61
CA PRO A 309 12.91 -15.36 -21.39
C PRO A 309 12.14 -14.33 -22.23
N THR A 310 10.94 -14.70 -22.68
CA THR A 310 10.02 -13.79 -23.38
C THR A 310 8.68 -13.78 -22.65
N ALA A 311 7.83 -12.80 -22.95
CA ALA A 311 6.48 -12.74 -22.38
C ALA A 311 5.65 -14.02 -22.65
N ALA A 312 5.94 -14.74 -23.74
CA ALA A 312 5.22 -15.95 -24.13
C ALA A 312 5.90 -17.26 -23.69
N LYS A 313 7.16 -17.22 -23.24
CA LYS A 313 7.94 -18.43 -22.95
C LYS A 313 8.60 -18.34 -21.59
N TYR A 314 8.12 -19.17 -20.67
CA TYR A 314 8.84 -19.48 -19.45
C TYR A 314 10.11 -20.28 -19.79
N VAL A 315 11.25 -19.84 -19.26
CA VAL A 315 12.55 -20.49 -19.44
C VAL A 315 13.08 -20.84 -18.06
N LYS A 316 13.61 -22.06 -17.91
CA LYS A 316 14.25 -22.48 -16.66
C LYS A 316 15.48 -21.61 -16.38
N SER A 317 15.73 -21.32 -15.12
CA SER A 317 16.92 -20.66 -14.62
C SER A 317 17.65 -21.50 -13.57
N TYR A 318 18.90 -21.15 -13.31
CA TYR A 318 19.61 -21.52 -12.10
C TYR A 318 19.73 -20.29 -11.20
N ASP A 319 19.07 -20.34 -10.04
CA ASP A 319 18.96 -19.21 -9.14
C ASP A 319 19.94 -19.31 -7.97
N VAL A 320 20.54 -18.18 -7.59
CA VAL A 320 21.45 -18.08 -6.46
C VAL A 320 21.18 -16.81 -5.67
N THR A 321 21.00 -16.97 -4.36
CA THR A 321 20.93 -15.85 -3.42
C THR A 321 22.32 -15.57 -2.86
N ASP A 322 22.75 -14.32 -2.93
CA ASP A 322 23.94 -13.82 -2.24
C ASP A 322 23.51 -13.04 -1.00
N ARG A 323 24.09 -13.36 0.15
CA ARG A 323 23.83 -12.62 1.40
C ARG A 323 24.93 -11.58 1.55
N LEU A 324 24.54 -10.32 1.56
CA LEU A 324 25.41 -9.18 1.74
C LEU A 324 25.61 -8.90 3.24
N HIS A 325 26.63 -8.09 3.55
CA HIS A 325 27.11 -7.84 4.91
C HIS A 325 26.12 -7.06 5.78
#